data_AF-A0A654M2H3-F1
#
_entry.id   AF-A0A654M2H3-F1
#
_cell.length_a   1.000
_cell.length_b   1.000
_cell.length_c   1.000
_cell.angle_alpha   90.00
_cell.angle_beta   90.00
_cell.angle_gamma   90.00
#
_symmetry.space_group_name_H-M   'P 1'
#
loop_
_entity.id
_entity.type
_entity.pdbx_description
1 polymer ?
#
loop_
_entity_poly.entity_id
_entity_poly.type
_entity_poly.pdbx_seq_one_letter_code
_entity_poly.pdbx_strand_id
1 'polypeptide(L)'
;MDKDDITVTSLTNKSLRKAIINYIENHPDCSKEESIRYCENESKGSRVTVRKMIDKLVGEGVIIQRKDKENARSYKLTLSPDNLLMTVPRDLDEIFLRFRIFYDILQEKKNNGFQISKHPNTVDHQYYRRIMDHLTLAPFRLIDVINDIYTFNLIVLLPFKPINRISRNKLYDCYFESQRKMYSIVIEEDQFSTRSYAPEQIKKTDIYNTFLSGKKEFIIDKVCNLSRVCTAVGIDNELYKVLDLLWTRNIDATNLLYEIDYKTEVNEEFIDYKIGNKNNNIDNKMVKKIHDLIDYWILFMDTSTAEDRMFKN
;
A
#
# COMPACT_ATOMS: atom_id res chain seq x y z
N MET A 1 -27.88 14.36 19.36
CA MET A 1 -27.38 14.13 17.99
C MET A 1 -26.82 12.74 17.97
N ASP A 2 -27.58 11.82 17.40
CA ASP A 2 -27.30 10.39 17.46
C ASP A 2 -26.08 10.03 16.63
N LYS A 3 -25.16 9.27 17.25
CA LYS A 3 -23.94 8.76 16.61
C LYS A 3 -24.26 7.90 15.38
N ASP A 4 -25.43 7.27 15.35
CA ASP A 4 -25.87 6.37 14.28
C ASP A 4 -26.18 7.12 12.97
N ASP A 5 -26.69 8.36 13.06
CA ASP A 5 -27.12 9.17 11.92
C ASP A 5 -25.91 9.73 11.10
N ILE A 6 -24.79 9.96 11.80
CA ILE A 6 -23.53 10.40 11.20
C ILE A 6 -22.89 9.27 10.39
N THR A 7 -22.93 8.03 10.91
CA THR A 7 -22.35 6.85 10.24
C THR A 7 -23.08 6.49 8.94
N VAL A 8 -24.41 6.47 8.95
CA VAL A 8 -25.22 6.14 7.75
C VAL A 8 -25.04 7.21 6.67
N THR A 9 -25.03 8.48 7.04
CA THR A 9 -24.82 9.60 6.10
C THR A 9 -23.41 9.58 5.49
N SER A 10 -22.38 9.17 6.25
CA SER A 10 -21.00 9.07 5.77
C SER A 10 -20.80 7.91 4.77
N LEU A 11 -21.40 6.75 5.04
CA LEU A 11 -21.36 5.55 4.19
C LEU A 11 -22.06 5.80 2.85
N THR A 12 -23.23 6.44 2.90
CA THR A 12 -24.01 6.81 1.71
C THR A 12 -23.24 7.77 0.80
N ASN A 13 -22.55 8.75 1.38
CA ASN A 13 -21.71 9.68 0.61
C ASN A 13 -20.48 9.01 -0.02
N LYS A 14 -19.85 8.05 0.66
CA LYS A 14 -18.71 7.28 0.11
C LYS A 14 -19.15 6.40 -1.07
N SER A 15 -20.29 5.73 -0.93
CA SER A 15 -20.91 4.92 -1.99
C SER A 15 -21.26 5.76 -3.22
N LEU A 16 -21.93 6.91 -3.02
CA LEU A 16 -22.27 7.84 -4.11
C LEU A 16 -21.02 8.38 -4.82
N ARG A 17 -19.99 8.79 -4.07
CA ARG A 17 -18.72 9.24 -4.64
C ARG A 17 -18.13 8.19 -5.59
N LYS A 18 -18.07 6.92 -5.14
CA LYS A 18 -17.55 5.80 -5.93
C LYS A 18 -18.40 5.56 -7.18
N ALA A 19 -19.72 5.62 -7.06
CA ALA A 19 -20.63 5.45 -8.21
C ALA A 19 -20.41 6.53 -9.29
N ILE A 20 -20.25 7.80 -8.89
CA ILE A 20 -19.98 8.90 -9.84
C ILE A 20 -18.63 8.69 -10.53
N ILE A 21 -17.57 8.39 -9.76
CA ILE A 21 -16.22 8.18 -10.32
C ILE A 21 -16.24 7.01 -11.31
N ASN A 22 -16.80 5.86 -10.91
CA ASN A 22 -16.88 4.68 -11.76
C ASN A 22 -17.68 4.95 -13.05
N TYR A 23 -18.75 5.73 -12.97
CA TYR A 23 -19.54 6.06 -14.15
C TYR A 23 -18.73 6.88 -15.16
N ILE A 24 -18.07 7.95 -14.69
CA ILE A 24 -17.25 8.84 -15.54
C ILE A 24 -16.03 8.10 -16.08
N GLU A 25 -15.44 7.17 -15.32
CA GLU A 25 -14.33 6.32 -15.78
C GLU A 25 -14.73 5.48 -17.01
N ASN A 26 -15.95 4.93 -17.00
CA ASN A 26 -16.46 4.11 -18.10
C ASN A 26 -17.14 4.93 -19.22
N HIS A 27 -17.44 6.20 -18.96
CA HIS A 27 -18.08 7.12 -19.91
C HIS A 27 -17.33 8.46 -19.91
N PRO A 28 -16.07 8.49 -20.39
CA PRO A 28 -15.31 9.72 -20.47
C PRO A 28 -16.04 10.74 -21.37
N ASP A 29 -15.94 12.02 -21.04
CA ASP A 29 -16.64 13.10 -21.73
C ASP A 29 -18.17 13.00 -21.68
N CYS A 30 -18.71 12.33 -20.68
CA CYS A 30 -20.12 12.44 -20.35
C CYS A 30 -20.45 13.84 -19.81
N SER A 31 -21.71 14.21 -19.94
CA SER A 31 -22.26 15.43 -19.35
C SER A 31 -22.58 15.25 -17.87
N LYS A 32 -22.68 16.37 -17.16
CA LYS A 32 -23.13 16.40 -15.76
C LYS A 32 -24.54 15.80 -15.61
N GLU A 33 -25.44 16.07 -16.56
CA GLU A 33 -26.81 15.55 -16.59
C GLU A 33 -26.86 14.03 -16.77
N GLU A 34 -26.01 13.45 -17.61
CA GLU A 34 -25.91 11.99 -17.78
C GLU A 34 -25.45 11.30 -16.50
N SER A 35 -24.41 11.84 -15.86
CA SER A 35 -23.92 11.33 -14.56
C SER A 35 -24.99 11.42 -13.48
N ILE A 36 -25.75 12.51 -13.43
CA ILE A 36 -26.86 12.68 -12.49
C ILE A 36 -27.95 11.65 -12.75
N ARG A 37 -28.39 11.51 -14.00
CA ARG A 37 -29.45 10.57 -14.38
C ARG A 37 -29.07 9.13 -14.06
N TYR A 38 -27.82 8.74 -14.31
CA TYR A 38 -27.32 7.41 -13.94
C TYR A 38 -27.46 7.16 -12.43
N CYS A 39 -26.94 8.07 -11.59
CA CYS A 39 -27.01 7.90 -10.13
C CYS A 39 -28.44 7.93 -9.58
N GLU A 40 -29.34 8.71 -10.19
CA GLU A 40 -30.77 8.72 -9.85
C GLU A 40 -31.42 7.38 -10.17
N ASN A 41 -31.22 6.86 -11.39
CA ASN A 41 -31.79 5.59 -11.83
C ASN A 41 -31.28 4.40 -10.99
N GLU A 42 -30.01 4.44 -10.60
CA GLU A 42 -29.37 3.43 -9.75
C GLU A 42 -29.66 3.62 -8.25
N SER A 43 -30.55 4.55 -7.88
CA SER A 43 -30.91 4.88 -6.50
C SER A 43 -29.69 5.17 -5.60
N LYS A 44 -28.64 5.78 -6.16
CA LYS A 44 -27.40 6.15 -5.43
C LYS A 44 -27.50 7.50 -4.72
N GLY A 45 -28.49 8.31 -5.07
CA GLY A 45 -28.79 9.59 -4.42
C GLY A 45 -29.79 10.44 -5.19
N SER A 46 -30.32 11.48 -4.55
CA SER A 46 -31.21 12.45 -5.20
C SER A 46 -30.43 13.37 -6.16
N ARG A 47 -31.13 13.96 -7.14
CA ARG A 47 -30.57 14.97 -8.06
C ARG A 47 -29.64 15.97 -7.40
N VAL A 48 -30.12 16.55 -6.30
CA VAL A 48 -29.45 17.63 -5.57
C VAL A 48 -28.18 17.11 -4.91
N THR A 49 -28.23 15.93 -4.30
CA THR A 49 -27.08 15.31 -3.64
C THR A 49 -26.02 14.90 -4.65
N VAL A 50 -26.42 14.29 -5.77
CA VAL A 50 -25.48 13.91 -6.85
C VAL A 50 -24.81 15.15 -7.44
N ARG A 51 -25.59 16.20 -7.74
CA ARG A 51 -25.06 17.47 -8.25
C ARG A 51 -24.03 18.08 -7.31
N LYS A 52 -24.35 18.20 -6.01
CA LYS A 52 -23.43 18.70 -4.98
C LYS A 52 -22.16 17.86 -4.89
N MET A 53 -22.27 16.53 -5.01
CA MET A 53 -21.11 15.65 -4.99
C MET A 53 -20.22 15.83 -6.24
N ILE A 54 -20.80 16.00 -7.43
CA ILE A 54 -20.03 16.33 -8.64
C ILE A 54 -19.29 17.66 -8.47
N ASP A 55 -19.98 18.70 -8.00
CA ASP A 55 -19.36 20.02 -7.78
C ASP A 55 -18.21 19.94 -6.76
N LYS A 56 -18.38 19.14 -5.71
CA LYS A 56 -17.34 18.85 -4.73
C LYS A 56 -16.15 18.10 -5.37
N LEU A 57 -16.40 17.11 -6.22
CA LEU A 57 -15.36 16.36 -6.93
C LEU A 57 -14.58 17.22 -7.92
N VAL A 58 -15.23 18.18 -8.57
CA VAL A 58 -14.59 19.22 -9.40
C VAL A 58 -13.72 20.13 -8.53
N GLY A 59 -14.23 20.61 -7.40
CA GLY A 59 -13.45 21.43 -6.46
C GLY A 59 -12.25 20.70 -5.84
N GLU A 60 -12.30 19.38 -5.76
CA GLU A 60 -11.18 18.51 -5.33
C GLU A 60 -10.20 18.19 -6.46
N GLY A 61 -10.49 18.62 -7.69
CA GLY A 61 -9.70 18.33 -8.89
C GLY A 61 -9.75 16.86 -9.33
N VAL A 62 -10.68 16.07 -8.80
CA VAL A 62 -10.89 14.65 -9.17
C VAL A 62 -11.55 14.59 -10.55
N ILE A 63 -12.53 15.46 -10.77
CA ILE A 63 -13.20 15.61 -12.07
C ILE A 63 -12.69 16.89 -12.72
N ILE A 64 -12.23 16.77 -13.96
CA ILE A 64 -11.95 17.87 -14.86
C ILE A 64 -13.23 18.19 -15.61
N GLN A 65 -13.62 19.46 -15.58
CA GLN A 65 -14.79 19.97 -16.28
C GLN A 65 -14.32 20.84 -17.45
N ARG A 66 -14.55 20.38 -18.69
CA ARG A 66 -14.11 21.07 -19.92
C ARG A 66 -15.27 21.40 -20.84
N LYS A 67 -15.15 22.44 -21.66
CA LYS A 67 -16.09 22.69 -22.75
C LYS A 67 -15.50 22.17 -24.05
N ASP A 68 -16.33 21.59 -24.92
CA ASP A 68 -15.89 21.17 -26.26
C ASP A 68 -15.57 22.39 -27.15
N LYS A 69 -16.28 23.49 -26.94
CA LYS A 69 -16.10 24.79 -27.63
C LYS A 69 -16.32 25.92 -26.64
N GLU A 70 -15.70 27.07 -26.86
CA GLU A 70 -15.84 28.25 -25.99
C GLU A 70 -17.31 28.63 -25.74
N ASN A 71 -18.12 28.54 -26.79
CA ASN A 71 -19.57 28.83 -26.79
C ASN A 71 -20.46 27.61 -26.47
N ALA A 72 -19.89 26.47 -26.11
CA ALA A 72 -20.69 25.31 -25.70
C ALA A 72 -21.43 25.63 -24.39
N ARG A 73 -22.72 25.27 -24.36
CA ARG A 73 -23.59 25.45 -23.18
C ARG A 73 -23.33 24.40 -22.11
N SER A 74 -22.92 23.21 -22.49
CA SER A 74 -22.65 22.09 -21.60
C SER A 74 -21.15 21.87 -21.39
N TYR A 75 -20.81 21.32 -20.24
CA TYR A 75 -19.47 20.85 -19.94
C TYR A 75 -19.43 19.33 -20.02
N LYS A 76 -18.26 18.83 -20.42
CA LYS A 76 -17.86 17.43 -20.39
C LYS A 76 -17.04 17.15 -19.14
N LEU A 77 -17.29 15.98 -18.56
CA LEU A 77 -16.63 15.51 -17.36
C LEU A 77 -15.64 14.41 -17.73
N THR A 78 -14.42 14.52 -17.21
CA THR A 78 -13.38 13.51 -17.33
C THR A 78 -12.69 13.37 -15.97
N LEU A 79 -12.17 12.19 -15.65
CA LEU A 79 -11.38 12.02 -14.43
C LEU A 79 -9.98 12.58 -14.61
N SER A 80 -9.44 13.15 -13.54
CA SER A 80 -8.04 13.59 -13.47
C SER A 80 -7.15 12.40 -13.11
N PRO A 81 -6.35 11.85 -14.06
CA PRO A 81 -5.61 10.62 -13.84
C PRO A 81 -4.54 10.74 -12.74
N ASP A 82 -4.00 11.95 -12.55
CA ASP A 82 -2.90 12.21 -11.61
C ASP A 82 -3.39 12.73 -10.25
N ASN A 83 -4.70 12.78 -10.02
CA ASN A 83 -5.24 13.27 -8.76
C ASN A 83 -4.96 12.29 -7.61
N LEU A 84 -4.25 12.73 -6.58
CA LEU A 84 -3.89 11.87 -5.45
C LEU A 84 -5.10 11.29 -4.70
N LEU A 85 -6.25 11.99 -4.67
CA LEU A 85 -7.48 11.48 -4.04
C LEU A 85 -8.15 10.36 -4.86
N MET A 86 -7.63 10.06 -6.05
CA MET A 86 -7.99 8.90 -6.84
C MET A 86 -6.90 7.84 -6.82
N THR A 87 -5.65 8.23 -7.11
CA THR A 87 -4.55 7.28 -7.27
C THR A 87 -4.21 6.60 -5.94
N VAL A 88 -4.04 7.35 -4.86
CA VAL A 88 -3.65 6.78 -3.56
C VAL A 88 -4.67 5.77 -3.03
N PRO A 89 -6.00 6.04 -3.00
CA PRO A 89 -6.96 5.03 -2.58
C PRO A 89 -6.96 3.77 -3.46
N ARG A 90 -6.79 3.93 -4.78
CA ARG A 90 -6.72 2.80 -5.72
C ARG A 90 -5.48 1.94 -5.47
N ASP A 91 -4.33 2.59 -5.30
CA ASP A 91 -3.06 1.91 -5.03
C ASP A 91 -3.12 1.17 -3.68
N LEU A 92 -3.71 1.79 -2.66
CA LEU A 92 -3.92 1.15 -1.36
C LEU A 92 -4.86 -0.06 -1.44
N ASP A 93 -5.94 0.02 -2.23
CA ASP A 93 -6.84 -1.11 -2.46
C ASP A 93 -6.12 -2.27 -3.19
N GLU A 94 -5.26 -1.94 -4.16
CA GLU A 94 -4.44 -2.93 -4.89
C GLU A 94 -3.39 -3.59 -3.98
N ILE A 95 -2.67 -2.81 -3.18
CA ILE A 95 -1.70 -3.30 -2.19
C ILE A 95 -2.40 -4.17 -1.15
N PHE A 96 -3.58 -3.76 -0.67
CA PHE A 96 -4.38 -4.56 0.26
C PHE A 96 -4.75 -5.92 -0.33
N LEU A 97 -5.17 -5.96 -1.60
CA LEU A 97 -5.49 -7.21 -2.29
C LEU A 97 -4.25 -8.13 -2.38
N ARG A 98 -3.09 -7.57 -2.74
CA ARG A 98 -1.84 -8.34 -2.81
C ARG A 98 -1.40 -8.84 -1.45
N PHE A 99 -1.50 -8.00 -0.42
CA PHE A 99 -1.25 -8.37 0.96
C PHE A 99 -2.15 -9.53 1.41
N ARG A 100 -3.44 -9.49 1.08
CA ARG A 100 -4.39 -10.56 1.41
C ARG A 100 -3.99 -11.88 0.78
N ILE A 101 -3.65 -11.88 -0.52
CA ILE A 101 -3.19 -13.07 -1.24
C ILE A 101 -1.92 -13.64 -0.59
N PHE A 102 -0.94 -12.79 -0.27
CA PHE A 102 0.27 -13.19 0.45
C PHE A 102 -0.07 -13.85 1.79
N TYR A 103 -0.97 -13.24 2.57
CA TYR A 103 -1.39 -13.76 3.86
C TYR A 103 -2.08 -15.13 3.76
N ASP A 104 -3.02 -15.28 2.82
CA ASP A 104 -3.75 -16.54 2.61
C ASP A 104 -2.78 -17.69 2.25
N ILE A 105 -1.81 -17.43 1.37
CA ILE A 105 -0.78 -18.41 0.99
C ILE A 105 0.15 -18.74 2.17
N LEU A 106 0.53 -17.74 2.97
CA LEU A 106 1.33 -17.95 4.17
C LEU A 106 0.60 -18.87 5.17
N GLN A 107 -0.70 -18.66 5.37
CA GLN A 107 -1.52 -19.50 6.24
C GLN A 107 -1.65 -20.93 5.67
N GLU A 108 -1.82 -21.08 4.36
CA GLU A 108 -1.82 -22.39 3.70
C GLU A 108 -0.51 -23.13 3.97
N LYS A 109 0.64 -22.47 3.81
CA LYS A 109 1.96 -23.07 4.08
C LYS A 109 2.14 -23.45 5.55
N LYS A 110 1.66 -22.63 6.48
CA LYS A 110 1.69 -22.95 7.92
C LYS A 110 0.86 -24.20 8.24
N ASN A 111 -0.35 -24.29 7.67
CA ASN A 111 -1.29 -25.37 7.97
C ASN A 111 -0.91 -26.70 7.31
N ASN A 112 -0.44 -26.65 6.07
CA ASN A 112 -0.07 -27.85 5.30
C ASN A 112 1.37 -28.32 5.57
N GLY A 113 2.14 -27.52 6.32
CA GLY A 113 3.58 -27.70 6.46
C GLY A 113 4.33 -27.32 5.18
N PHE A 114 5.63 -27.06 5.32
CA PHE A 114 6.51 -26.76 4.20
C PHE A 114 7.86 -27.43 4.36
N GLN A 115 8.51 -27.71 3.24
CA GLN A 115 9.90 -28.13 3.22
C GLN A 115 10.78 -26.91 3.06
N ILE A 116 11.83 -26.82 3.87
CA ILE A 116 12.81 -25.73 3.76
C ILE A 116 13.68 -26.00 2.53
N SER A 117 13.60 -25.10 1.55
CA SER A 117 14.11 -25.29 0.18
C SER A 117 15.64 -25.35 0.03
N LYS A 118 16.44 -25.12 1.08
CA LYS A 118 17.90 -24.89 0.95
C LYS A 118 18.85 -25.65 1.89
N HIS A 119 18.43 -26.68 2.65
CA HIS A 119 19.38 -27.45 3.47
C HIS A 119 19.32 -28.97 3.24
N PRO A 120 20.34 -29.56 2.59
CA PRO A 120 20.48 -30.99 2.49
C PRO A 120 21.03 -31.53 3.82
N ASN A 121 20.24 -32.40 4.44
CA ASN A 121 20.60 -33.28 5.56
C ASN A 121 20.84 -32.56 6.91
N THR A 122 19.91 -32.81 7.84
CA THR A 122 19.84 -32.28 9.23
C THR A 122 19.51 -30.78 9.33
N VAL A 123 18.25 -30.44 9.04
CA VAL A 123 17.69 -29.18 9.55
C VAL A 123 17.71 -29.28 11.07
N ASP A 124 18.59 -28.51 11.72
CA ASP A 124 18.56 -28.31 13.15
C ASP A 124 17.13 -27.88 13.54
N HIS A 125 16.50 -28.62 14.46
CA HIS A 125 15.17 -28.29 14.97
C HIS A 125 15.07 -26.82 15.41
N GLN A 126 16.18 -26.24 15.89
CA GLN A 126 16.26 -24.83 16.24
C GLN A 126 16.15 -23.90 15.03
N TYR A 127 16.75 -24.26 13.89
CA TYR A 127 16.65 -23.47 12.66
C TYR A 127 15.22 -23.46 12.12
N TYR A 128 14.58 -24.64 12.05
CA TYR A 128 13.17 -24.73 11.65
C TYR A 128 12.28 -23.89 12.57
N ARG A 129 12.50 -23.97 13.89
CA ARG A 129 11.74 -23.19 14.88
C ARG A 129 11.91 -21.68 14.66
N ARG A 130 13.14 -21.21 14.44
CA ARG A 130 13.39 -19.78 14.13
C ARG A 130 12.66 -19.34 12.87
N ILE A 131 12.70 -20.14 11.79
CA ILE A 131 11.95 -19.83 10.57
C ILE A 131 10.44 -19.77 10.84
N MET A 132 9.89 -20.70 11.63
CA MET A 132 8.47 -20.68 12.01
C MET A 132 8.08 -19.47 12.85
N ASP A 133 8.93 -19.09 13.81
CA ASP A 133 8.72 -17.91 14.65
C ASP A 133 8.69 -16.65 13.77
N HIS A 134 9.66 -16.51 12.86
CA HIS A 134 9.71 -15.38 11.94
C HIS A 134 8.60 -15.39 10.88
N LEU A 135 8.20 -16.57 10.38
CA LEU A 135 7.10 -16.72 9.45
C LEU A 135 5.78 -16.27 10.08
N THR A 136 5.61 -16.49 11.39
CA THR A 136 4.44 -16.02 12.12
C THR A 136 4.38 -14.50 12.22
N LEU A 137 5.53 -13.85 12.29
CA LEU A 137 5.62 -12.39 12.33
C LEU A 137 5.63 -11.73 10.94
N ALA A 138 5.78 -12.51 9.86
CA ALA A 138 5.95 -11.98 8.51
C ALA A 138 4.80 -11.05 8.06
N PRO A 139 3.50 -11.33 8.33
CA PRO A 139 2.43 -10.40 8.00
C PRO A 139 2.58 -9.04 8.70
N PHE A 140 2.93 -9.03 9.98
CA PHE A 140 3.14 -7.79 10.74
C PHE A 140 4.35 -7.02 10.23
N ARG A 141 5.44 -7.72 9.92
CA ARG A 141 6.64 -7.14 9.33
C ARG A 141 6.37 -6.51 7.96
N LEU A 142 5.56 -7.15 7.13
CA LEU A 142 5.16 -6.59 5.84
C LEU A 142 4.28 -5.35 6.02
N ILE A 143 3.34 -5.36 6.97
CA ILE A 143 2.57 -4.17 7.33
C ILE A 143 3.50 -3.04 7.80
N ASP A 144 4.53 -3.33 8.59
CA ASP A 144 5.51 -2.32 9.03
C ASP A 144 6.29 -1.71 7.86
N VAL A 145 6.69 -2.51 6.86
CA VAL A 145 7.35 -1.99 5.64
C VAL A 145 6.40 -1.09 4.85
N ILE A 146 5.15 -1.51 4.67
CA ILE A 146 4.10 -0.68 4.04
C ILE A 146 3.94 0.63 4.82
N ASN A 147 3.93 0.54 6.16
CA ASN A 147 3.76 1.69 7.02
C ASN A 147 4.92 2.68 6.91
N ASP A 148 6.16 2.20 6.89
CA ASP A 148 7.34 3.06 6.79
C ASP A 148 7.31 3.87 5.48
N ILE A 149 7.01 3.22 4.36
CA ILE A 149 6.94 3.86 3.04
C ILE A 149 5.79 4.87 2.96
N TYR A 150 4.58 4.49 3.34
CA TYR A 150 3.43 5.40 3.26
C TYR A 150 3.51 6.53 4.28
N THR A 151 3.96 6.25 5.50
CA THR A 151 4.12 7.28 6.52
C THR A 151 5.18 8.29 6.08
N PHE A 152 6.30 7.84 5.51
CA PHE A 152 7.30 8.74 4.92
C PHE A 152 6.70 9.57 3.78
N ASN A 153 5.98 8.94 2.85
CA ASN A 153 5.34 9.65 1.74
C ASN A 153 4.32 10.69 2.24
N LEU A 154 3.46 10.34 3.20
CA LEU A 154 2.38 11.20 3.69
C LEU A 154 2.84 12.29 4.68
N ILE A 155 3.88 12.04 5.48
CA ILE A 155 4.38 13.00 6.49
C ILE A 155 5.52 13.85 5.93
N VAL A 156 6.44 13.25 5.17
CA VAL A 156 7.64 13.93 4.69
C VAL A 156 7.40 14.54 3.31
N LEU A 157 6.88 13.77 2.34
CA LEU A 157 6.81 14.22 0.95
C LEU A 157 5.53 15.00 0.60
N LEU A 158 4.38 14.55 1.10
CA LEU A 158 3.08 15.15 0.80
C LEU A 158 2.96 16.63 1.18
N PRO A 159 3.57 17.15 2.27
CA PRO A 159 3.56 18.58 2.57
C PRO A 159 4.15 19.47 1.46
N PHE A 160 5.05 18.93 0.63
CA PHE A 160 5.66 19.65 -0.49
C PHE A 160 4.80 19.60 -1.77
N LYS A 161 3.71 18.83 -1.79
CA LYS A 161 2.78 18.77 -2.93
C LYS A 161 1.71 19.88 -2.81
N PRO A 162 1.26 20.49 -3.91
CA PRO A 162 0.29 21.60 -3.91
C PRO A 162 -1.14 21.09 -3.64
N ILE A 163 -1.36 20.55 -2.44
CA ILE A 163 -2.61 19.90 -2.02
C ILE A 163 -3.14 20.62 -0.78
N ASN A 164 -4.41 20.99 -0.82
CA ASN A 164 -5.07 21.65 0.30
C ASN A 164 -5.21 20.71 1.52
N ARG A 165 -5.39 21.31 2.71
CA ARG A 165 -5.48 20.59 3.97
C ARG A 165 -6.60 19.55 4.02
N ILE A 166 -7.76 19.84 3.41
CA ILE A 166 -8.92 18.93 3.43
C ILE A 166 -8.62 17.67 2.63
N SER A 167 -8.04 17.83 1.44
CA SER A 167 -7.59 16.70 0.61
C SER A 167 -6.50 15.90 1.32
N ARG A 168 -5.55 16.56 1.98
CA ARG A 168 -4.51 15.89 2.77
C ARG A 168 -5.10 15.01 3.89
N ASN A 169 -6.05 15.54 4.65
CA ASN A 169 -6.73 14.78 5.71
C ASN A 169 -7.43 13.53 5.16
N LYS A 170 -8.09 13.64 4.00
CA LYS A 170 -8.71 12.47 3.37
C LYS A 170 -7.69 11.41 2.94
N LEU A 171 -6.51 11.81 2.50
CA LEU A 171 -5.44 10.86 2.16
C LEU A 171 -4.95 10.13 3.42
N TYR A 172 -4.78 10.83 4.54
CA TYR A 172 -4.49 10.20 5.83
C TYR A 172 -5.60 9.21 6.22
N ASP A 173 -6.86 9.63 6.17
CA ASP A 173 -8.00 8.77 6.51
C ASP A 173 -8.04 7.50 5.65
N CYS A 174 -7.79 7.63 4.33
CA CYS A 174 -7.71 6.49 3.42
C CYS A 174 -6.60 5.52 3.80
N TYR A 175 -5.40 6.03 4.09
CA TYR A 175 -4.27 5.20 4.48
C TYR A 175 -4.51 4.48 5.81
N PHE A 176 -4.94 5.20 6.85
CA PHE A 176 -5.21 4.60 8.16
C PHE A 176 -6.35 3.57 8.11
N GLU A 177 -7.36 3.79 7.26
CA GLU A 177 -8.41 2.81 7.02
C GLU A 177 -7.85 1.52 6.39
N SER A 178 -6.98 1.63 5.39
CA SER A 178 -6.35 0.45 4.76
C SER A 178 -5.41 -0.27 5.73
N GLN A 179 -4.62 0.47 6.50
CA GLN A 179 -3.76 -0.09 7.55
C GLN A 179 -4.57 -0.86 8.59
N ARG A 180 -5.68 -0.28 9.06
CA ARG A 180 -6.59 -0.95 10.01
C ARG A 180 -7.11 -2.26 9.45
N LYS A 181 -7.54 -2.29 8.18
CA LYS A 181 -8.01 -3.53 7.53
C LYS A 181 -6.93 -4.62 7.49
N MET A 182 -5.68 -4.26 7.18
CA MET A 182 -4.57 -5.22 7.16
C MET A 182 -4.35 -5.83 8.55
N TYR A 183 -4.28 -5.00 9.60
CA TYR A 183 -4.14 -5.51 10.96
C TYR A 183 -5.35 -6.34 11.41
N SER A 184 -6.58 -5.94 11.07
CA SER A 184 -7.79 -6.72 11.38
C SER A 184 -7.70 -8.14 10.81
N ILE A 185 -7.26 -8.30 9.56
CA ILE A 185 -7.09 -9.65 8.96
C ILE A 185 -6.14 -10.50 9.80
N VAL A 186 -4.96 -9.96 10.12
CA VAL A 186 -3.94 -10.73 10.84
C VAL A 186 -4.37 -11.01 12.28
N ILE A 187 -5.12 -10.11 12.93
CA ILE A 187 -5.58 -10.28 14.32
C ILE A 187 -6.79 -11.22 14.43
N GLU A 188 -7.80 -11.03 13.57
CA GLU A 188 -9.08 -11.72 13.65
C GLU A 188 -8.95 -13.20 13.25
N GLU A 189 -8.07 -13.51 12.29
CA GLU A 189 -7.88 -14.87 11.80
C GLU A 189 -6.87 -15.69 12.63
N ASP A 190 -6.07 -15.05 13.49
CA ASP A 190 -5.09 -15.71 14.39
C ASP A 190 -5.69 -16.08 15.77
N GLN A 191 -7.02 -16.23 15.85
CA GLN A 191 -7.79 -16.59 17.05
C GLN A 191 -7.60 -15.68 18.28
N PHE A 192 -7.44 -14.36 18.10
CA PHE A 192 -7.64 -13.42 19.21
C PHE A 192 -9.14 -13.18 19.44
N SER A 193 -9.88 -14.23 19.79
CA SER A 193 -11.24 -14.09 20.31
C SER A 193 -11.18 -13.29 21.62
N THR A 194 -11.61 -12.02 21.58
CA THR A 194 -12.04 -11.22 22.74
C THR A 194 -11.07 -11.25 23.94
N ARG A 195 -9.96 -10.51 23.87
CA ARG A 195 -9.23 -10.12 25.09
C ARG A 195 -9.67 -8.72 25.51
N SER A 196 -9.93 -8.58 26.81
CA SER A 196 -10.12 -7.31 27.50
C SER A 196 -8.99 -6.34 27.15
N TYR A 197 -9.29 -5.04 27.05
CA TYR A 197 -8.31 -3.96 26.84
C TYR A 197 -7.46 -3.77 28.12
N ALA A 198 -6.68 -4.79 28.50
CA ALA A 198 -5.72 -4.72 29.58
C ALA A 198 -4.33 -4.46 28.97
N PRO A 199 -3.69 -3.30 29.24
CA PRO A 199 -2.37 -2.97 28.70
C PRO A 199 -1.32 -4.08 28.89
N GLU A 200 -1.37 -4.81 30.00
CA GLU A 200 -0.48 -5.92 30.32
C GLU A 200 -0.69 -7.12 29.39
N GLN A 201 -1.90 -7.30 28.87
CA GLN A 201 -2.19 -8.34 27.88
C GLN A 201 -1.74 -7.92 26.48
N ILE A 202 -1.85 -6.63 26.14
CA ILE A 202 -1.35 -6.06 24.88
C ILE A 202 0.16 -6.20 24.79
N LYS A 203 0.89 -5.90 25.88
CA LYS A 203 2.36 -6.05 25.92
C LYS A 203 2.86 -7.48 25.67
N LYS A 204 1.97 -8.48 25.78
CA LYS A 204 2.27 -9.89 25.54
C LYS A 204 1.94 -10.34 24.12
N THR A 205 1.36 -9.47 23.28
CA THR A 205 1.03 -9.84 21.89
C THR A 205 2.25 -9.74 20.98
N ASP A 206 2.26 -10.59 19.96
CA ASP A 206 3.30 -10.57 18.92
C ASP A 206 3.31 -9.25 18.15
N ILE A 207 2.17 -8.58 18.06
CA ILE A 207 2.02 -7.25 17.45
C ILE A 207 2.84 -6.22 18.20
N TYR A 208 2.70 -6.18 19.53
CA TYR A 208 3.43 -5.23 20.36
C TYR A 208 4.94 -5.47 20.29
N ASN A 209 5.36 -6.73 20.36
CA ASN A 209 6.78 -7.11 20.28
C ASN A 209 7.36 -6.83 18.89
N THR A 210 6.61 -7.10 17.82
CA THR A 210 7.01 -6.80 16.44
C THR A 210 7.14 -5.29 16.22
N PHE A 211 6.17 -4.51 16.70
CA PHE A 211 6.23 -3.06 16.61
C PHE A 211 7.47 -2.48 17.32
N LEU A 212 7.78 -2.95 18.55
CA LEU A 212 8.95 -2.47 19.28
C LEU A 212 10.28 -2.88 18.64
N SER A 213 10.37 -4.10 18.12
CA SER A 213 11.57 -4.57 17.41
C SER A 213 11.75 -3.84 16.08
N GLY A 214 10.67 -3.66 15.31
CA GLY A 214 10.65 -2.94 14.05
C GLY A 214 11.07 -1.48 14.15
N LYS A 215 10.96 -0.82 15.31
CA LYS A 215 11.45 0.56 15.48
C LYS A 215 12.97 0.70 15.50
N LYS A 216 13.71 -0.38 15.72
CA LYS A 216 15.17 -0.36 15.82
C LYS A 216 15.87 -0.79 14.52
N GLU A 217 15.12 -1.34 13.58
CA GLU A 217 15.63 -1.90 12.34
C GLU A 217 15.47 -0.90 11.19
N PHE A 218 16.46 -0.84 10.30
CA PHE A 218 16.31 -0.09 9.05
C PHE A 218 15.32 -0.80 8.14
N ILE A 219 14.69 -0.05 7.23
CA ILE A 219 13.70 -0.62 6.30
C ILE A 219 14.30 -1.75 5.46
N ILE A 220 15.57 -1.62 5.05
CA ILE A 220 16.28 -2.65 4.29
C ILE A 220 16.44 -3.95 5.09
N ASP A 221 16.74 -3.85 6.40
CA ASP A 221 16.87 -5.02 7.28
C ASP A 221 15.54 -5.77 7.38
N LYS A 222 14.43 -5.03 7.52
CA LYS A 222 13.07 -5.61 7.59
C LYS A 222 12.76 -6.40 6.32
N VAL A 223 13.04 -5.81 5.15
CA VAL A 223 12.80 -6.44 3.86
C VAL A 223 13.70 -7.66 3.65
N CYS A 224 14.99 -7.56 3.99
CA CYS A 224 15.90 -8.70 3.86
C CYS A 224 15.48 -9.87 4.76
N ASN A 225 15.08 -9.59 6.01
CA ASN A 225 14.58 -10.61 6.93
C ASN A 225 13.30 -11.27 6.41
N LEU A 226 12.35 -10.48 5.89
CA LEU A 226 11.14 -10.99 5.23
C LEU A 226 11.48 -11.89 4.04
N SER A 227 12.36 -11.42 3.16
CA SER A 227 12.77 -12.13 1.95
C SER A 227 13.43 -13.47 2.26
N ARG A 228 14.34 -13.51 3.25
CA ARG A 228 14.98 -14.75 3.72
C ARG A 228 13.96 -15.78 4.19
N VAL A 229 13.03 -15.37 5.04
CA VAL A 229 11.99 -16.25 5.60
C VAL A 229 11.07 -16.74 4.49
N CYS A 230 10.60 -15.84 3.62
CA CYS A 230 9.71 -16.19 2.52
C CYS A 230 10.39 -17.13 1.51
N THR A 231 11.66 -16.91 1.20
CA THR A 231 12.45 -17.79 0.31
C THR A 231 12.63 -19.18 0.92
N ALA A 232 12.89 -19.26 2.22
CA ALA A 232 13.02 -20.54 2.92
C ALA A 232 11.75 -21.39 2.84
N VAL A 233 10.58 -20.74 2.76
CA VAL A 233 9.24 -21.37 2.71
C VAL A 233 8.69 -21.48 1.28
N GLY A 234 9.34 -20.82 0.30
CA GLY A 234 8.93 -20.79 -1.10
C GLY A 234 7.67 -19.95 -1.36
N ILE A 235 7.61 -18.76 -0.76
CA ILE A 235 6.54 -17.75 -0.93
C ILE A 235 7.10 -16.35 -1.26
N ASP A 236 8.36 -16.29 -1.66
CA ASP A 236 9.08 -15.06 -2.00
C ASP A 236 8.45 -14.33 -3.21
N ASN A 237 7.92 -15.06 -4.19
CA ASN A 237 7.22 -14.46 -5.32
C ASN A 237 5.99 -13.65 -4.87
N GLU A 238 5.22 -14.16 -3.91
CA GLU A 238 4.04 -13.50 -3.35
C GLU A 238 4.44 -12.25 -2.55
N LEU A 239 5.53 -12.34 -1.79
CA LEU A 239 6.10 -11.19 -1.10
C LEU A 239 6.49 -10.09 -2.10
N TYR A 240 7.27 -10.43 -3.13
CA TYR A 240 7.76 -9.46 -4.09
C TYR A 240 6.65 -8.84 -4.95
N LYS A 241 5.55 -9.56 -5.25
CA LYS A 241 4.36 -8.94 -5.86
C LYS A 241 3.78 -7.79 -5.03
N VAL A 242 3.85 -7.87 -3.69
CA VAL A 242 3.43 -6.78 -2.80
C VAL A 242 4.46 -5.67 -2.79
N LEU A 243 5.74 -6.02 -2.62
CA LEU A 243 6.84 -5.04 -2.51
C LEU A 243 7.07 -4.26 -3.80
N ASP A 244 7.07 -4.90 -4.96
CA ASP A 244 7.24 -4.25 -6.25
C ASP A 244 6.12 -3.24 -6.50
N LEU A 245 4.87 -3.60 -6.16
CA LEU A 245 3.74 -2.70 -6.24
C LEU A 245 3.93 -1.51 -5.27
N LEU A 246 4.31 -1.78 -4.02
CA LEU A 246 4.55 -0.75 -3.03
C LEU A 246 5.64 0.25 -3.48
N TRP A 247 6.76 -0.25 -4.01
CA TRP A 247 7.87 0.56 -4.49
C TRP A 247 7.50 1.38 -5.73
N THR A 248 6.87 0.75 -6.73
CA THR A 248 6.48 1.44 -7.97
C THR A 248 5.40 2.51 -7.76
N ARG A 249 4.51 2.35 -6.78
CA ARG A 249 3.50 3.39 -6.43
C ARG A 249 4.06 4.49 -5.55
N ASN A 250 5.21 4.28 -4.91
CA ASN A 250 5.83 5.21 -3.97
C ASN A 250 7.31 5.46 -4.30
N ILE A 251 7.61 5.70 -5.58
CA ILE A 251 8.98 5.84 -6.10
C ILE A 251 9.79 6.89 -5.32
N ASP A 252 9.24 8.10 -5.12
CA ASP A 252 9.96 9.16 -4.40
C ASP A 252 10.33 8.74 -2.97
N ALA A 253 9.39 8.14 -2.24
CA ALA A 253 9.62 7.69 -0.87
C ALA A 253 10.62 6.52 -0.84
N THR A 254 10.49 5.60 -1.79
CA THR A 254 11.37 4.44 -1.91
C THR A 254 12.80 4.87 -2.21
N ASN A 255 13.03 5.74 -3.19
CA ASN A 255 14.38 6.19 -3.51
C ASN A 255 15.07 6.87 -2.32
N LEU A 256 14.32 7.67 -1.54
CA LEU A 256 14.87 8.35 -0.37
C LEU A 256 15.12 7.38 0.80
N LEU A 257 14.21 6.45 1.05
CA LEU A 257 14.32 5.49 2.15
C LEU A 257 15.41 4.43 1.92
N TYR A 258 15.65 4.06 0.67
CA TYR A 258 16.66 3.07 0.28
C TYR A 258 17.95 3.72 -0.25
N GLU A 259 18.06 5.06 -0.17
CA GLU A 259 19.22 5.83 -0.62
C GLU A 259 19.67 5.49 -2.06
N ILE A 260 18.70 5.30 -2.96
CA ILE A 260 18.97 4.94 -4.35
C ILE A 260 19.41 6.20 -5.10
N ASP A 261 20.71 6.37 -5.27
CA ASP A 261 21.28 7.52 -5.97
C ASP A 261 20.88 7.51 -7.47
N TYR A 262 20.25 8.59 -7.93
CA TYR A 262 19.91 8.83 -9.35
C TYR A 262 21.08 9.38 -10.18
N LYS A 263 22.23 9.62 -9.54
CA LYS A 263 23.32 10.46 -10.07
C LYS A 263 23.97 10.01 -11.38
N THR A 264 23.60 8.89 -11.98
CA THR A 264 24.25 8.42 -13.22
C THR A 264 23.49 8.65 -14.53
N GLU A 265 22.19 8.98 -14.56
CA GLU A 265 21.48 9.15 -15.85
C GLU A 265 20.29 10.15 -15.82
N VAL A 266 20.30 11.17 -14.97
CA VAL A 266 19.26 12.23 -14.98
C VAL A 266 19.89 13.58 -15.30
N ASN A 267 20.56 13.67 -16.44
CA ASN A 267 20.78 14.97 -17.08
C ASN A 267 19.74 15.11 -18.21
N GLU A 268 18.93 16.16 -18.09
CA GLU A 268 18.09 16.79 -19.13
C GLU A 268 16.69 16.22 -19.47
N GLU A 269 16.35 14.95 -19.26
CA GLU A 269 15.00 14.43 -19.64
C GLU A 269 13.87 14.66 -18.59
N PHE A 270 14.18 15.04 -17.34
CA PHE A 270 13.17 15.06 -16.25
C PHE A 270 12.16 16.22 -16.34
N ILE A 271 12.46 17.25 -17.14
CA ILE A 271 11.57 18.41 -17.31
C ILE A 271 10.47 18.13 -18.36
N ASP A 272 10.69 17.20 -19.31
CA ASP A 272 9.73 16.86 -20.37
C ASP A 272 8.88 15.59 -20.07
N TYR A 273 9.17 14.85 -19.00
CA TYR A 273 8.64 13.51 -18.72
C TYR A 273 7.19 13.46 -18.19
N LYS A 274 6.56 14.61 -17.91
CA LYS A 274 5.19 14.68 -17.39
C LYS A 274 4.10 14.37 -18.43
N ILE A 275 4.48 14.03 -19.66
CA ILE A 275 3.57 13.79 -20.78
C ILE A 275 3.98 12.52 -21.54
N GLY A 276 3.48 11.36 -21.11
CA GLY A 276 3.30 10.19 -21.98
C GLY A 276 4.35 9.05 -21.91
N ASN A 277 3.89 7.89 -21.44
CA ASN A 277 4.29 6.54 -21.90
C ASN A 277 5.79 6.13 -21.91
N LYS A 278 6.58 6.52 -20.90
CA LYS A 278 7.89 5.88 -20.62
C LYS A 278 8.03 5.26 -19.20
N ASN A 279 7.04 5.39 -18.31
CA ASN A 279 7.13 5.01 -16.88
C ASN A 279 7.65 3.58 -16.62
N ASN A 280 7.22 2.59 -17.41
CA ASN A 280 7.58 1.19 -17.19
C ASN A 280 9.11 0.93 -17.20
N ASN A 281 9.91 1.74 -17.91
CA ASN A 281 11.34 1.46 -18.03
C ASN A 281 12.15 1.98 -16.82
N ILE A 282 11.73 3.10 -16.22
CA ILE A 282 12.37 3.66 -15.02
C ILE A 282 11.97 2.83 -13.79
N ASP A 283 10.70 2.45 -13.69
CA ASP A 283 10.17 1.64 -12.60
C ASP A 283 10.91 0.29 -12.53
N ASN A 284 11.11 -0.36 -13.68
CA ASN A 284 11.85 -1.62 -13.76
C ASN A 284 13.33 -1.48 -13.39
N LYS A 285 14.00 -0.37 -13.77
CA LYS A 285 15.39 -0.11 -13.38
C LYS A 285 15.52 0.13 -11.87
N MET A 286 14.61 0.91 -11.27
CA MET A 286 14.60 1.18 -9.82
C MET A 286 14.33 -0.10 -9.03
N VAL A 287 13.26 -0.83 -9.38
CA VAL A 287 12.91 -2.10 -8.73
C VAL A 287 14.09 -3.06 -8.81
N LYS A 288 14.73 -3.19 -9.98
CA LYS A 288 15.94 -4.01 -10.13
C LYS A 288 17.06 -3.58 -9.17
N LYS A 289 17.35 -2.28 -9.04
CA LYS A 289 18.37 -1.80 -8.08
C LYS A 289 18.04 -2.18 -6.63
N ILE A 290 16.75 -2.17 -6.26
CA ILE A 290 16.30 -2.58 -4.92
C ILE A 290 16.50 -4.09 -4.73
N HIS A 291 16.12 -4.90 -5.72
CA HIS A 291 16.39 -6.35 -5.70
C HIS A 291 17.89 -6.63 -5.57
N ASP A 292 18.72 -6.00 -6.40
CA ASP A 292 20.19 -6.14 -6.35
C ASP A 292 20.74 -5.74 -4.96
N LEU A 293 20.20 -4.67 -4.36
CA LEU A 293 20.56 -4.23 -3.01
C LEU A 293 20.17 -5.25 -1.95
N ILE A 294 18.96 -5.80 -2.02
CA ILE A 294 18.47 -6.84 -1.10
C ILE A 294 19.34 -8.10 -1.21
N ASP A 295 19.62 -8.56 -2.43
CA ASP A 295 20.43 -9.74 -2.67
C ASP A 295 21.86 -9.55 -2.12
N TYR A 296 22.45 -8.37 -2.34
CA TYR A 296 23.75 -8.02 -1.75
C TYR A 296 23.72 -8.07 -0.22
N TRP A 297 22.70 -7.49 0.41
CA TRP A 297 22.57 -7.48 1.87
C TRP A 297 22.32 -8.87 2.46
N ILE A 298 21.52 -9.70 1.80
CA ILE A 298 21.29 -11.09 2.22
C ILE A 298 22.62 -11.86 2.19
N LEU A 299 23.39 -11.74 1.11
CA LEU A 299 24.72 -12.36 0.99
C LEU A 299 25.66 -11.86 2.08
N PHE A 300 25.71 -10.54 2.31
CA PHE A 300 26.57 -9.94 3.34
C PHE A 300 26.23 -10.46 4.74
N MET A 301 24.94 -10.52 5.10
CA MET A 301 24.48 -11.06 6.39
C MET A 301 24.79 -12.54 6.57
N ASP A 302 24.73 -13.33 5.50
CA ASP A 302 25.07 -14.75 5.55
C ASP A 302 26.60 -14.96 5.69
N THR A 303 27.42 -14.06 5.12
CA THR A 303 28.88 -14.10 5.30
C THR A 303 29.33 -13.63 6.68
N SER A 304 28.74 -12.58 7.25
CA SER A 304 29.09 -12.09 8.59
C SER A 304 28.72 -13.10 9.68
N THR A 305 27.60 -13.79 9.52
CA THR A 305 27.21 -14.90 10.41
C THR A 305 28.04 -16.17 10.24
N ALA A 306 28.80 -16.31 9.15
CA ALA A 306 29.77 -17.39 8.95
C ALA A 306 31.13 -17.06 9.56
N GLU A 307 31.60 -15.81 9.45
CA GLU A 307 32.82 -15.33 10.11
C GLU A 307 32.68 -15.36 11.64
N ASP A 308 31.53 -14.94 12.19
CA ASP A 308 31.24 -15.03 13.63
C ASP A 308 31.24 -16.48 14.16
N ARG A 309 31.04 -17.48 13.30
CA ARG A 309 31.16 -18.91 13.65
C ARG A 309 32.59 -19.42 13.54
N MET A 310 33.42 -18.84 12.66
CA MET A 310 34.84 -19.21 12.54
C MET A 310 35.70 -18.64 13.68
N PHE A 311 35.33 -17.50 14.26
CA PHE A 311 36.06 -16.87 15.38
C PHE A 311 35.57 -17.29 16.78
N LYS A 312 34.57 -18.19 16.86
CA LYS A 312 34.02 -18.71 18.13
C LYS A 312 34.27 -20.20 18.39
N ASN A 313 35.14 -20.84 17.61
CA ASN A 313 35.62 -22.20 17.90
C ASN A 313 37.00 -22.18 18.55
#